data_AF-A0A484KKR9-F1
#
_entry.id   AF-A0A484KKR9-F1
#
_cell.length_a   1.000
_cell.length_b   1.000
_cell.length_c   1.000
_cell.angle_alpha   90.00
_cell.angle_beta   90.00
_cell.angle_gamma   90.00
#
_symmetry.space_group_name_H-M   'P 1'
#
loop_
_entity.id
_entity.type
_entity.pdbx_description
1 polymer ?
#
loop_
_entity_poly.entity_id
_entity_poly.type
_entity_poly.pdbx_seq_one_letter_code
_entity_poly.pdbx_strand_id
1 'polypeptide(L)'
;MSKTEEEFTDEDCKKMELNAKAINMIYCGVNVDDYRKISRRETAKQMWEKLQVTYEGTAQVREAKIDHLTHKYELFSMKENEKIEEMFERFSNIINPLNLLGKTYTDRELVRKVLQSLSPKWRSKVDAIEEGRDFQTTTYDALRGNLITYETTQLSKVVEERNKRSIALPATTSTHNNVDDEDDDSNDTDLGLFVRKFKKMMLKKGAKKNTPPKCYGCGEG
;
A
#
# COMPACT_ATOMS: atom_id res chain seq x y z
N MET A 1 27.48 11.72 47.21
CA MET A 1 28.42 12.24 48.22
C MET A 1 28.73 13.66 47.82
N SER A 2 28.41 14.63 48.67
CA SER A 2 28.64 16.06 48.47
C SER A 2 30.14 16.35 48.48
N LYS A 3 30.61 17.06 47.45
CA LYS A 3 31.98 17.60 47.37
C LYS A 3 32.12 18.69 48.44
N THR A 4 33.18 18.67 49.23
CA THR A 4 33.52 19.72 50.20
C THR A 4 33.93 21.01 49.48
N GLU A 5 33.64 22.18 50.07
CA GLU A 5 33.81 23.53 49.48
C GLU A 5 35.21 23.83 48.93
N GLU A 6 36.24 23.11 49.40
CA GLU A 6 37.64 23.33 49.00
C GLU A 6 38.03 22.71 47.64
N GLU A 7 37.11 22.04 46.94
CA GLU A 7 37.38 21.37 45.66
C GLU A 7 36.45 21.83 44.51
N PHE A 8 35.85 23.00 44.65
CA PHE A 8 34.98 23.62 43.64
C PHE A 8 35.83 24.38 42.63
N THR A 9 35.92 23.86 41.40
CA THR A 9 36.71 24.50 40.35
C THR A 9 35.90 25.58 39.64
N ASP A 10 36.57 26.56 39.00
CA ASP A 10 35.90 27.54 38.11
C ASP A 10 35.04 26.86 37.04
N GLU A 11 35.43 25.65 36.64
CA GLU A 11 34.67 24.83 35.69
C GLU A 11 33.36 24.29 36.29
N ASP A 12 33.34 23.96 37.59
CA ASP A 12 32.14 23.55 38.31
C ASP A 12 31.13 24.70 38.46
N CYS A 13 31.62 25.92 38.78
CA CYS A 13 30.82 27.16 38.77
C CYS A 13 30.13 27.36 37.42
N LYS A 14 30.92 27.29 36.33
CA LYS A 14 30.42 27.49 34.97
C LYS A 14 29.37 26.44 34.57
N LYS A 15 29.57 25.17 34.94
CA LYS A 15 28.59 24.10 34.69
C LYS A 15 27.27 24.35 35.44
N MET A 16 27.34 24.83 36.69
CA MET A 16 26.15 25.16 37.48
C MET A 16 25.36 26.31 36.85
N GLU A 17 26.03 27.38 36.42
CA GLU A 17 25.39 28.50 35.74
C GLU A 17 24.71 28.08 34.44
N LEU A 18 25.39 27.27 33.61
CA LEU A 18 24.82 26.75 32.37
C LEU A 18 23.61 25.85 32.63
N ASN A 19 23.68 24.98 33.64
CA ASN A 19 22.57 24.15 34.04
C ASN A 19 21.36 25.00 34.50
N ALA A 20 21.58 26.02 35.32
CA ALA A 20 20.51 26.93 35.76
C ALA A 20 19.85 27.67 34.58
N LYS A 21 20.65 28.17 33.63
CA LYS A 21 20.14 28.79 32.39
C LYS A 21 19.31 27.81 31.57
N ALA A 22 19.78 26.57 31.40
CA ALA A 22 19.07 25.55 30.66
C ALA A 22 17.75 25.13 31.34
N ILE A 23 17.73 25.00 32.67
CA ILE A 23 16.51 24.75 33.44
C ILE A 23 15.48 25.86 33.18
N ASN A 24 15.91 27.13 33.26
CA ASN A 24 15.02 28.26 33.03
C ASN A 24 14.43 28.25 31.60
N MET A 25 15.27 27.96 30.59
CA MET A 25 14.81 27.81 29.21
C MET A 25 13.77 26.68 29.06
N ILE A 26 14.00 25.52 29.68
CA ILE A 26 13.04 24.42 29.66
C ILE A 26 11.72 24.85 30.30
N TYR A 27 11.75 25.52 31.47
CA TYR A 27 10.53 25.99 32.12
C TYR A 27 9.73 26.99 31.29
N CYS A 28 10.40 27.88 30.55
CA CYS A 28 9.72 28.79 29.64
C CYS A 28 9.07 28.09 28.43
N GLY A 29 9.58 26.92 28.03
CA GLY A 29 9.11 26.20 26.84
C GLY A 29 8.03 25.14 27.08
N VAL A 30 7.79 24.75 28.32
CA VAL A 30 6.84 23.66 28.66
C VAL A 30 5.50 24.20 29.16
N ASN A 31 4.43 23.43 28.93
CA ASN A 31 3.11 23.72 29.52
C ASN A 31 3.06 23.32 31.01
N VAL A 32 1.95 23.64 31.68
CA VAL A 32 1.76 23.38 33.13
C VAL A 32 1.83 21.88 33.47
N ASP A 33 1.32 21.01 32.60
CA ASP A 33 1.32 19.57 32.84
C ASP A 33 2.73 18.98 32.73
N ASP A 34 3.51 19.45 31.76
CA ASP A 34 4.90 19.03 31.59
C ASP A 34 5.81 19.59 32.66
N TYR A 35 5.59 20.85 33.08
CA TYR A 35 6.25 21.43 34.24
C TYR A 35 6.09 20.54 35.47
N ARG A 36 4.87 20.07 35.75
CA ARG A 36 4.60 19.17 36.89
C ARG A 36 5.34 17.84 36.79
N LYS A 37 5.58 17.33 35.58
CA LYS A 37 6.32 16.07 35.36
C LYS A 37 7.83 16.22 35.59
N ILE A 38 8.40 17.41 35.35
CA ILE A 38 9.85 17.65 35.37
C ILE A 38 10.35 18.46 36.57
N SER A 39 9.48 19.16 37.31
CA SER A 39 9.85 20.08 38.39
C SER A 39 10.61 19.44 39.55
N ARG A 40 10.52 18.11 39.72
CA ARG A 40 11.25 17.34 40.73
C ARG A 40 12.66 16.92 40.29
N ARG A 41 13.16 17.40 39.15
CA ARG A 41 14.50 17.07 38.63
C ARG A 41 15.47 18.21 38.95
N GLU A 42 16.71 17.85 39.28
CA GLU A 42 17.72 18.79 39.78
C GLU A 42 18.57 19.39 38.65
N THR A 43 18.62 18.71 37.50
CA THR A 43 19.43 19.13 36.36
C THR A 43 18.57 19.27 35.10
N ALA A 44 18.94 20.21 34.23
CA ALA A 44 18.32 20.38 32.91
C ALA A 44 18.38 19.08 32.11
N LYS A 45 19.48 18.32 32.24
CA LYS A 45 19.65 17.00 31.62
C LYS A 45 18.54 16.03 32.04
N GLN A 46 18.30 15.88 33.35
CA GLN A 46 17.26 14.99 33.86
C GLN A 46 15.84 15.45 33.46
N MET A 47 15.60 16.76 33.40
CA MET A 47 14.34 17.32 32.91
C MET A 47 14.11 16.96 31.44
N TRP A 48 15.13 17.19 30.61
CA TRP A 48 15.12 16.86 29.19
C TRP A 48 14.91 15.37 28.94
N GLU A 49 15.67 14.50 29.64
CA GLU A 49 15.50 13.04 29.55
C GLU A 49 14.09 12.61 29.95
N LYS A 50 13.49 13.25 30.96
CA LYS A 50 12.10 12.94 31.36
C LYS A 50 11.09 13.36 30.30
N LEU A 51 11.27 14.52 29.66
CA LEU A 51 10.43 14.95 28.53
C LEU A 51 10.58 13.99 27.36
N GLN A 52 11.82 13.66 27.01
CA GLN A 52 12.13 12.73 25.94
C GLN A 52 11.44 11.38 26.16
N VAL A 53 11.53 10.80 27.37
CA VAL A 53 10.83 9.56 27.70
C VAL A 53 9.31 9.70 27.65
N THR A 54 8.76 10.86 28.01
CA THR A 54 7.32 11.10 28.02
C THR A 54 6.74 11.19 26.60
N TYR A 55 7.48 11.77 25.66
CA TYR A 55 7.01 12.06 24.31
C TYR A 55 7.48 11.07 23.25
N GLU A 56 8.72 10.60 23.34
CA GLU A 56 9.31 9.64 22.40
C GLU A 56 9.27 8.20 22.91
N GLY A 57 9.05 8.00 24.21
CA GLY A 57 9.22 6.73 24.90
C GLY A 57 10.65 6.50 25.39
N THR A 58 10.87 5.40 26.10
CA THR A 58 12.22 4.98 26.51
C THR A 58 13.07 4.60 25.30
N ALA A 59 14.40 4.54 25.46
CA ALA A 59 15.29 4.05 24.41
C ALA A 59 14.86 2.67 23.87
N GLN A 60 14.46 1.77 24.77
CA GLN A 60 13.93 0.44 24.41
C GLN A 60 12.64 0.52 23.58
N VAL A 61 11.70 1.40 23.95
CA VAL A 61 10.46 1.59 23.17
C VAL A 61 10.77 2.17 21.79
N ARG A 62 11.72 3.11 21.72
CA ARG A 62 12.18 3.70 20.47
C ARG A 62 12.78 2.65 19.56
N GLU A 63 13.68 1.82 20.08
CA GLU A 63 14.35 0.76 19.34
C GLU A 63 13.35 -0.30 18.85
N ALA A 64 12.45 -0.76 19.71
CA ALA A 64 11.37 -1.67 19.30
C ALA A 64 10.48 -1.08 18.20
N LYS A 65 10.24 0.25 18.22
CA LYS A 65 9.49 0.95 17.16
C LYS A 65 10.28 1.00 15.85
N ILE A 66 11.59 1.25 15.90
CA ILE A 66 12.48 1.20 14.74
C ILE A 66 12.47 -0.20 14.13
N ASP A 67 12.61 -1.24 14.95
CA ASP A 67 12.61 -2.63 14.50
C ASP A 67 11.29 -3.01 13.83
N HIS A 68 10.17 -2.68 14.46
CA HIS A 68 8.83 -2.94 13.90
C HIS A 68 8.61 -2.24 12.56
N LEU A 69 9.01 -0.97 12.46
CA LEU A 69 8.90 -0.21 11.22
C LEU A 69 9.87 -0.70 10.14
N THR A 70 11.08 -1.11 10.53
CA THR A 70 12.07 -1.72 9.63
C THR A 70 11.53 -3.02 9.06
N HIS A 71 10.96 -3.88 9.90
CA HIS A 71 10.33 -5.11 9.45
C HIS A 71 9.15 -4.85 8.50
N LYS A 72 8.31 -3.84 8.79
CA LYS A 72 7.25 -3.40 7.87
C LYS A 72 7.79 -2.86 6.56
N TYR A 73 8.91 -2.16 6.58
CA TYR A 73 9.60 -1.68 5.38
C TYR A 73 10.11 -2.89 4.57
N GLU A 74 10.82 -3.83 5.19
CA GLU A 74 11.36 -5.02 4.53
C GLU A 74 10.28 -5.88 3.89
N LEU A 75 9.17 -6.13 4.59
CA LEU A 75 8.02 -6.88 4.07
C LEU A 75 7.08 -6.04 3.21
N PHE A 76 7.39 -4.77 2.96
CA PHE A 76 6.51 -3.92 2.18
C PHE A 76 6.32 -4.49 0.77
N SER A 77 5.06 -4.65 0.40
CA SER A 77 4.63 -5.03 -0.94
C SER A 77 3.33 -4.29 -1.29
N MET A 78 3.10 -4.11 -2.57
CA MET A 78 1.81 -3.67 -3.10
C MET A 78 0.76 -4.74 -2.81
N LYS A 79 -0.41 -4.31 -2.33
CA LYS A 79 -1.54 -5.21 -2.05
C LYS A 79 -2.32 -5.51 -3.34
N GLU A 80 -3.16 -6.53 -3.28
CA GLU A 80 -4.06 -6.84 -4.39
C GLU A 80 -5.09 -5.71 -4.59
N ASN A 81 -5.24 -5.27 -5.83
CA ASN A 81 -6.17 -4.19 -6.25
C ASN A 81 -5.93 -2.81 -5.60
N GLU A 82 -4.79 -2.62 -4.94
CA GLU A 82 -4.37 -1.32 -4.44
C GLU A 82 -3.94 -0.39 -5.57
N LYS A 83 -4.29 0.88 -5.48
CA LYS A 83 -3.79 1.90 -6.43
C LYS A 83 -2.38 2.34 -6.09
N ILE A 84 -1.64 2.82 -7.07
CA ILE A 84 -0.26 3.27 -6.85
C ILE A 84 -0.17 4.40 -5.81
N GLU A 85 -1.12 5.34 -5.84
CA GLU A 85 -1.16 6.47 -4.89
C GLU A 85 -1.33 5.96 -3.44
N GLU A 86 -2.22 4.99 -3.23
CA GLU A 86 -2.49 4.36 -1.92
C GLU A 86 -1.27 3.59 -1.41
N MET A 87 -0.56 2.89 -2.32
CA MET A 87 0.70 2.22 -2.00
C MET A 87 1.75 3.24 -1.50
N PHE A 88 1.93 4.36 -2.20
CA PHE A 88 2.88 5.41 -1.81
C PHE A 88 2.51 6.06 -0.47
N GLU A 89 1.21 6.25 -0.19
CA GLU A 89 0.75 6.73 1.11
C GLU A 89 1.13 5.76 2.24
N ARG A 90 0.88 4.46 2.08
CA ARG A 90 1.30 3.45 3.07
C ARG A 90 2.81 3.40 3.25
N PHE A 91 3.56 3.52 2.16
CA PHE A 91 5.02 3.53 2.22
C PHE A 91 5.52 4.77 2.99
N SER A 92 4.93 5.94 2.73
CA SER A 92 5.22 7.20 3.42
C SER A 92 4.96 7.10 4.93
N ASN A 93 3.88 6.41 5.32
CA ASN A 93 3.56 6.12 6.72
C ASN A 93 4.56 5.17 7.42
N ILE A 94 5.48 4.56 6.69
CA ILE A 94 6.59 3.76 7.26
C ILE A 94 7.89 4.57 7.28
N ILE A 95 8.25 5.19 6.15
CA ILE A 95 9.53 5.91 6.01
C ILE A 95 9.56 7.19 6.84
N ASN A 96 8.44 7.92 6.98
CA ASN A 96 8.42 9.18 7.71
C ASN A 96 8.67 8.96 9.22
N PRO A 97 8.00 8.01 9.90
CA PRO A 97 8.36 7.66 11.26
C PRO A 97 9.79 7.15 11.43
N LEU A 98 10.33 6.38 10.48
CA LEU A 98 11.73 5.93 10.52
C LEU A 98 12.71 7.10 10.44
N ASN A 99 12.48 8.05 9.53
CA ASN A 99 13.27 9.28 9.41
C ASN A 99 13.25 10.10 10.71
N LEU A 100 12.07 10.26 11.33
CA LEU A 100 11.92 10.95 12.63
C LEU A 100 12.67 10.25 13.77
N LEU A 101 12.84 8.94 13.68
CA LEU A 101 13.58 8.13 14.66
C LEU A 101 15.08 8.03 14.34
N GLY A 102 15.56 8.73 13.31
CA GLY A 102 16.97 8.79 12.91
C GLY A 102 17.42 7.69 11.96
N LYS A 103 16.52 6.83 11.48
CA LYS A 103 16.82 5.81 10.45
C LYS A 103 16.35 6.29 9.10
N THR A 104 17.28 6.80 8.30
CA THR A 104 16.98 7.39 6.99
C THR A 104 17.37 6.46 5.84
N TYR A 105 16.69 6.61 4.71
CA TYR A 105 17.00 5.92 3.45
C TYR A 105 17.28 6.94 2.36
N THR A 106 18.24 6.65 1.51
CA THR A 106 18.54 7.43 0.32
C THR A 106 17.47 7.25 -0.75
N ASP A 107 17.30 8.22 -1.65
CA ASP A 107 16.39 8.11 -2.78
C ASP A 107 16.60 6.82 -3.57
N ARG A 108 17.86 6.43 -3.78
CA ARG A 108 18.21 5.19 -4.47
C ARG A 108 17.68 3.94 -3.76
N GLU A 109 17.72 3.91 -2.44
CA GLU A 109 17.18 2.79 -1.65
C GLU A 109 15.66 2.77 -1.70
N LEU A 110 15.01 3.94 -1.58
CA LEU A 110 13.57 4.07 -1.66
C LEU A 110 13.04 3.67 -3.05
N VAL A 111 13.67 4.16 -4.13
CA VAL A 111 13.33 3.83 -5.52
C VAL A 111 13.41 2.34 -5.76
N ARG A 112 14.54 1.71 -5.41
CA ARG A 112 14.72 0.27 -5.55
C ARG A 112 13.67 -0.49 -4.75
N LYS A 113 13.40 -0.05 -3.52
CA LYS A 113 12.42 -0.70 -2.66
C LYS A 113 11.02 -0.64 -3.25
N VAL A 114 10.59 0.52 -3.75
CA VAL A 114 9.28 0.67 -4.39
C VAL A 114 9.16 -0.24 -5.61
N LEU A 115 10.15 -0.24 -6.51
CA LEU A 115 10.14 -1.08 -7.72
C LEU A 115 10.03 -2.58 -7.38
N GLN A 116 10.79 -3.05 -6.38
CA GLN A 116 10.72 -4.43 -5.89
C GLN A 116 9.40 -4.78 -5.22
N SER A 117 8.67 -3.77 -4.73
CA SER A 117 7.41 -3.95 -4.01
C SER A 117 6.20 -3.95 -4.94
N LEU A 118 6.35 -3.57 -6.22
CA LEU A 118 5.25 -3.51 -7.18
C LEU A 118 4.73 -4.92 -7.53
N SER A 119 3.42 -5.00 -7.82
CA SER A 119 2.81 -6.26 -8.22
C SER A 119 3.29 -6.71 -9.62
N PRO A 120 3.20 -8.02 -9.97
CA PRO A 120 3.67 -8.53 -11.25
C PRO A 120 3.09 -7.85 -12.50
N LYS A 121 1.92 -7.20 -12.38
CA LYS A 121 1.28 -6.42 -13.46
C LYS A 121 2.13 -5.23 -13.93
N TRP A 122 3.08 -4.78 -13.10
CA TRP A 122 3.97 -3.65 -13.38
C TRP A 122 5.32 -4.07 -13.96
N ARG A 123 5.59 -5.37 -14.12
CA ARG A 123 6.93 -5.90 -14.48
C ARG A 123 7.53 -5.21 -15.71
N SER A 124 6.78 -5.10 -16.81
CA SER A 124 7.27 -4.42 -18.02
C SER A 124 7.64 -2.95 -17.81
N LYS A 125 6.97 -2.26 -16.87
CA LYS A 125 7.28 -0.87 -16.52
C LYS A 125 8.51 -0.79 -15.62
N VAL A 126 8.67 -1.75 -14.69
CA VAL A 126 9.85 -1.87 -13.83
C VAL A 126 11.10 -2.12 -14.69
N ASP A 127 11.06 -3.11 -15.58
CA ASP A 127 12.20 -3.47 -16.44
C ASP A 127 12.65 -2.26 -17.29
N ALA A 128 11.69 -1.54 -17.89
CA ALA A 128 11.96 -0.33 -18.66
C ALA A 128 12.58 0.81 -17.85
N ILE A 129 12.28 0.90 -16.54
CA ILE A 129 12.89 1.90 -15.65
C ILE A 129 14.31 1.44 -15.27
N GLU A 130 14.49 0.17 -14.93
CA GLU A 130 15.80 -0.38 -14.51
C GLU A 130 16.83 -0.37 -15.64
N GLU A 131 16.41 -0.57 -16.89
CA GLU A 131 17.26 -0.44 -18.09
C GLU A 131 17.52 1.03 -18.48
N GLY A 132 16.79 1.97 -17.89
CA GLY A 132 16.91 3.40 -18.16
C GLY A 132 18.26 3.97 -17.71
N ARG A 133 18.84 4.85 -18.53
CA ARG A 133 20.13 5.52 -18.24
C ARG A 133 20.09 6.37 -16.97
N ASP A 134 18.90 6.86 -16.61
CA ASP A 134 18.60 7.76 -15.50
C ASP A 134 18.20 7.02 -14.21
N PHE A 135 18.16 5.69 -14.21
CA PHE A 135 17.77 4.90 -13.04
C PHE A 135 18.58 5.25 -11.78
N GLN A 136 19.90 5.41 -11.92
CA GLN A 136 20.79 5.71 -10.80
C GLN A 136 20.63 7.13 -10.24
N THR A 137 20.03 8.03 -11.01
CA THR A 137 19.82 9.45 -10.66
C THR A 137 18.35 9.77 -10.36
N THR A 138 17.46 8.78 -10.47
CA THR A 138 16.02 8.98 -10.26
C THR A 138 15.74 9.23 -8.78
N THR A 139 15.09 10.36 -8.48
CA THR A 139 14.61 10.70 -7.13
C THR A 139 13.33 9.94 -6.80
N TYR A 140 13.03 9.77 -5.51
CA TYR A 140 11.80 9.13 -5.05
C TYR A 140 10.53 9.81 -5.60
N ASP A 141 10.48 11.14 -5.60
CA ASP A 141 9.33 11.90 -6.09
C ASP A 141 9.16 11.80 -7.62
N ALA A 142 10.27 11.79 -8.37
CA ALA A 142 10.24 11.57 -9.81
C ALA A 142 9.68 10.18 -10.16
N LEU A 143 10.11 9.13 -9.45
CA LEU A 143 9.57 7.79 -9.62
C LEU A 143 8.06 7.76 -9.32
N ARG A 144 7.64 8.38 -8.20
CA ARG A 144 6.23 8.47 -7.81
C ARG A 144 5.38 9.09 -8.93
N GLY A 145 5.78 10.24 -9.46
CA GLY A 145 5.09 10.90 -10.56
C GLY A 145 5.01 10.04 -11.83
N ASN A 146 6.11 9.34 -12.16
CA ASN A 146 6.18 8.45 -13.32
C ASN A 146 5.18 7.28 -13.22
N LEU A 147 5.11 6.63 -12.04
CA LEU A 147 4.22 5.48 -11.82
C LEU A 147 2.74 5.90 -11.78
N ILE A 148 2.40 7.04 -11.17
CA ILE A 148 1.03 7.60 -11.18
C ILE A 148 0.57 7.91 -12.61
N THR A 149 1.46 8.52 -13.41
CA THR A 149 1.15 8.84 -14.81
C THR A 149 0.91 7.57 -15.63
N TYR A 150 1.71 6.51 -15.40
CA TYR A 150 1.54 5.23 -16.06
C TYR A 150 0.22 4.55 -15.69
N GLU A 151 -0.16 4.55 -14.40
CA GLU A 151 -1.45 4.00 -13.95
C GLU A 151 -2.62 4.69 -14.66
N THR A 152 -2.58 6.02 -14.70
CA THR A 152 -3.66 6.86 -15.24
C THR A 152 -3.83 6.67 -16.74
N THR A 153 -2.73 6.54 -17.49
CA THR A 153 -2.74 6.62 -18.96
C THR A 153 -2.68 5.27 -19.68
N GLN A 154 -2.05 4.25 -19.08
CA GLN A 154 -1.74 2.98 -19.76
C GLN A 154 -2.50 1.81 -19.13
N LEU A 155 -2.56 1.74 -17.79
CA LEU A 155 -3.21 0.63 -17.11
C LEU A 155 -4.75 0.68 -17.27
N SER A 156 -5.32 1.89 -17.24
CA SER A 156 -6.75 2.13 -17.53
C SER A 156 -7.16 1.64 -18.92
N LYS A 157 -6.34 1.91 -19.95
CA LYS A 157 -6.60 1.48 -21.33
C LYS A 157 -6.53 -0.03 -21.51
N VAL A 158 -5.56 -0.70 -20.88
CA VAL A 158 -5.43 -2.17 -20.96
C VAL A 158 -6.63 -2.87 -20.33
N VAL A 159 -7.16 -2.36 -19.22
CA VAL A 159 -8.38 -2.91 -18.58
C VAL A 159 -9.60 -2.71 -19.48
N GLU A 160 -9.78 -1.52 -20.05
CA GLU A 160 -10.87 -1.26 -21.00
C GLU A 160 -10.79 -2.15 -22.25
N GLU A 161 -9.61 -2.31 -22.84
CA GLU A 161 -9.43 -3.14 -24.03
C GLU A 161 -9.66 -4.63 -23.74
N ARG A 162 -9.24 -5.14 -22.58
CA ARG A 162 -9.53 -6.52 -22.17
C ARG A 162 -11.04 -6.73 -22.00
N ASN A 163 -11.74 -5.77 -21.39
CA ASN A 163 -13.19 -5.83 -21.25
C ASN A 163 -13.90 -5.78 -22.61
N LYS A 164 -13.42 -4.97 -23.57
CA LYS A 164 -13.95 -4.92 -24.94
C LYS A 164 -13.73 -6.25 -25.69
N ARG A 165 -12.57 -6.90 -25.51
CA ARG A 165 -12.27 -8.20 -26.14
C ARG A 165 -13.00 -9.39 -25.50
N SER A 166 -13.43 -9.27 -24.23
CA SER A 166 -14.23 -10.29 -23.52
C SER A 166 -15.71 -10.34 -23.93
N ILE A 167 -16.20 -9.40 -24.76
CA ILE A 167 -17.61 -9.27 -25.18
C ILE A 167 -17.83 -9.80 -26.62
N ALA A 168 -16.86 -10.51 -27.22
CA ALA A 168 -17.03 -11.04 -28.57
C ALA A 168 -18.06 -12.20 -28.62
N LEU A 169 -19.16 -11.96 -29.35
CA LEU A 169 -20.27 -12.87 -29.64
C LEU A 169 -19.82 -14.16 -30.37
N PRO A 170 -20.43 -15.34 -30.09
CA PRO A 170 -20.26 -16.51 -30.95
C PRO A 170 -21.00 -16.28 -32.27
N ALA A 171 -20.27 -16.32 -33.38
CA ALA A 171 -20.86 -16.28 -34.71
C ALA A 171 -21.59 -17.59 -35.01
N THR A 172 -22.91 -17.54 -35.14
CA THR A 172 -23.69 -18.63 -35.73
C THR A 172 -23.52 -18.59 -37.24
N THR A 173 -22.63 -19.41 -37.79
CA THR A 173 -22.67 -19.77 -39.22
C THR A 173 -23.32 -21.14 -39.33
N SER A 174 -24.60 -21.15 -39.72
CA SER A 174 -25.25 -22.36 -40.20
C SER A 174 -24.84 -22.58 -41.65
N THR A 175 -24.05 -23.62 -41.92
CA THR A 175 -24.16 -24.40 -43.16
C THR A 175 -23.72 -25.84 -42.85
N HIS A 176 -24.55 -26.76 -43.33
CA HIS A 176 -24.65 -28.18 -43.01
C HIS A 176 -23.44 -29.05 -43.43
N ASN A 177 -23.21 -30.07 -42.59
CA ASN A 177 -22.86 -31.48 -42.85
C ASN A 177 -21.42 -32.01 -42.63
N ASN A 178 -21.42 -33.00 -41.73
CA ASN A 178 -20.58 -34.22 -41.61
C ASN A 178 -19.48 -34.23 -40.53
N VAL A 179 -19.88 -34.79 -39.38
CA VAL A 179 -19.23 -35.83 -38.55
C VAL A 179 -17.70 -35.97 -38.68
N ASP A 180 -16.98 -35.65 -37.61
CA ASP A 180 -16.21 -36.63 -36.82
C ASP A 180 -15.72 -35.94 -35.52
N ASP A 181 -16.25 -36.44 -34.39
CA ASP A 181 -15.81 -36.11 -33.03
C ASP A 181 -14.57 -36.96 -32.70
N GLU A 182 -13.44 -36.33 -32.40
CA GLU A 182 -12.40 -36.93 -31.55
C GLU A 182 -12.34 -36.13 -30.25
N ASP A 183 -12.92 -36.71 -29.20
CA ASP A 183 -12.76 -36.34 -27.79
C ASP A 183 -11.45 -36.94 -27.24
N ASP A 184 -10.65 -36.16 -26.48
CA ASP A 184 -10.05 -36.58 -25.19
C ASP A 184 -9.39 -35.35 -24.52
N ASP A 185 -9.85 -34.68 -23.45
CA ASP A 185 -10.35 -34.99 -22.10
C ASP A 185 -9.29 -34.69 -21.02
N SER A 186 -9.65 -33.85 -20.04
CA SER A 186 -8.91 -33.70 -18.79
C SER A 186 -9.90 -33.29 -17.69
N ASN A 187 -10.31 -34.32 -16.95
CA ASN A 187 -10.70 -34.41 -15.54
C ASN A 187 -11.72 -33.41 -14.94
N ASP A 188 -12.96 -33.88 -14.75
CA ASP A 188 -13.57 -34.02 -13.41
C ASP A 188 -14.87 -34.86 -13.47
N THR A 189 -14.80 -36.09 -12.96
CA THR A 189 -15.76 -37.19 -13.17
C THR A 189 -17.01 -37.18 -12.29
N ASP A 190 -17.52 -36.03 -11.84
CA ASP A 190 -18.80 -35.98 -11.10
C ASP A 190 -19.73 -34.82 -11.51
N LEU A 191 -19.18 -33.64 -11.84
CA LEU A 191 -20.00 -32.50 -12.29
C LEU A 191 -20.55 -32.70 -13.72
N GLY A 192 -19.78 -33.37 -14.58
CA GLY A 192 -20.16 -33.59 -15.99
C GLY A 192 -21.40 -34.46 -16.18
N LEU A 193 -21.61 -35.43 -15.29
CA LEU A 193 -22.80 -36.30 -15.31
C LEU A 193 -24.07 -35.54 -14.88
N PHE A 194 -23.95 -34.62 -13.91
CA PHE A 194 -25.07 -33.82 -13.42
C PHE A 194 -25.56 -32.80 -14.46
N VAL A 195 -24.63 -32.11 -15.13
CA VAL A 195 -24.94 -31.13 -16.19
C VAL A 195 -25.59 -31.80 -17.41
N ARG A 196 -25.10 -32.98 -17.82
CA ARG A 196 -25.68 -33.74 -18.94
C ARG A 196 -27.11 -34.21 -18.65
N LYS A 197 -27.41 -34.61 -17.41
CA LYS A 197 -28.76 -35.04 -17.00
C LYS A 197 -29.75 -33.87 -16.91
N PHE A 198 -29.30 -32.71 -16.44
CA PHE A 198 -30.14 -31.51 -16.33
C PHE A 198 -30.50 -30.92 -17.70
N LYS A 199 -29.55 -30.89 -18.64
CA LYS A 199 -29.77 -30.43 -20.02
C LYS A 199 -30.80 -31.32 -20.76
N LYS A 200 -30.76 -32.64 -20.54
CA LYS A 200 -31.69 -33.60 -21.15
C LYS A 200 -33.14 -33.46 -20.68
N MET A 201 -33.38 -32.90 -19.49
CA MET A 201 -34.74 -32.63 -19.00
C MET A 201 -35.35 -31.33 -19.55
N MET A 202 -34.54 -30.30 -19.81
CA MET A 202 -35.02 -29.01 -20.34
C MET A 202 -35.42 -29.10 -21.82
N LEU A 203 -34.79 -29.98 -22.61
CA LEU A 203 -35.11 -30.18 -24.03
C LEU A 203 -36.37 -31.04 -24.28
N LYS A 204 -36.97 -31.64 -23.23
CA LYS A 204 -38.15 -32.53 -23.38
C LYS A 204 -39.50 -31.85 -23.12
N LYS A 205 -39.54 -30.53 -22.90
CA LYS A 205 -40.79 -29.75 -22.80
C LYS A 205 -40.78 -28.57 -23.77
N GLY A 206 -40.99 -28.85 -25.05
CA GLY A 206 -41.17 -27.81 -26.06
C GLY A 206 -41.70 -28.36 -27.38
N ALA A 207 -42.99 -28.74 -27.44
CA ALA A 207 -43.71 -28.84 -28.70
C ALA A 207 -45.24 -28.86 -28.50
N LYS A 208 -45.93 -28.04 -29.32
CA LYS A 208 -47.39 -27.97 -29.65
C LYS A 208 -48.13 -26.78 -29.00
N LYS A 209 -48.81 -25.87 -29.72
CA LYS A 209 -49.19 -25.73 -31.15
C LYS A 209 -49.49 -24.24 -31.44
N ASN A 210 -49.16 -23.80 -32.66
CA ASN A 210 -49.63 -22.55 -33.26
C ASN A 210 -51.15 -22.59 -33.50
N THR A 211 -51.88 -21.56 -33.07
CA THR A 211 -53.20 -21.19 -33.59
C THR A 211 -53.10 -19.83 -34.29
N PRO A 212 -53.67 -19.65 -35.49
CA PRO A 212 -53.55 -18.41 -36.25
C PRO A 212 -54.47 -17.31 -35.68
N PRO A 213 -54.15 -16.02 -35.90
CA PRO A 213 -54.94 -14.92 -35.35
C PRO A 213 -56.24 -14.72 -36.15
N LYS A 214 -57.36 -14.54 -35.44
CA LYS A 214 -58.64 -14.11 -35.99
C LYS A 214 -58.70 -12.58 -36.02
N CYS A 215 -58.81 -11.99 -37.21
CA CYS A 215 -59.25 -10.60 -37.40
C CYS A 215 -60.77 -10.56 -37.53
N TYR A 216 -61.43 -9.67 -36.78
CA TYR A 216 -62.73 -9.08 -37.14
C TYR A 216 -62.82 -7.68 -36.53
N GLY A 217 -63.13 -6.68 -37.38
CA GLY A 217 -63.72 -5.42 -36.94
C GLY A 217 -62.97 -4.14 -37.32
N CYS A 218 -62.97 -3.79 -38.62
CA CYS A 218 -62.99 -2.39 -39.04
C CYS A 218 -64.42 -1.86 -38.84
N GLY A 219 -64.57 -0.66 -38.30
CA GLY A 219 -65.83 0.08 -38.25
C GLY A 219 -65.52 1.55 -38.09
N GLU A 220 -65.45 2.27 -39.21
CA GLU A 220 -65.61 3.72 -39.27
C GLU A 220 -67.10 4.06 -39.34
N GLY A 221 -67.48 5.21 -38.78
CA GLY A 221 -68.82 5.79 -38.81
C GLY A 221 -69.00 6.83 -37.73
#